data_AF-A0AA38NT67-F1
#
_entry.id   AF-A0AA38NT67-F1
#
_cell.length_a   1.000
_cell.length_b   1.000
_cell.length_c   1.000
_cell.angle_alpha   90.00
_cell.angle_beta   90.00
_cell.angle_gamma   90.00
#
_symmetry.space_group_name_H-M   'P 1'
#
loop_
_entity.id
_entity.type
_entity.pdbx_description
1 polymer ?
#
loop_
_entity_poly.entity_id
_entity_poly.type
_entity_poly.pdbx_seq_one_letter_code
_entity_poly.pdbx_strand_id
1 'polypeptide(L)'
;MDINDSAGIRALLEQLETSQAWQDTVASSHPNDPPHTVDPSSAPSVAPPLSVAALLSQLQTGSQSEIADIQSNPVATPSHALQSSLSISSVPREVDGQRSLTFQQALPLIASQSANPIFCETLKSMKKEQDVLEMKLSNERKAILSKYEARVQVAKTKASMIGSGISRHEANMLLDAVAKELKQFDVERVLPAWDGLALQQQEALAQVGVPTITDATKRKEQQKIMQVLEGLMV
;
A
#
# COMPACT_ATOMS: atom_id res chain seq x y z
N MET A 1 5.18 8.87 20.96
CA MET A 1 4.31 9.70 20.09
C MET A 1 3.67 8.77 19.10
N ASP A 2 2.46 8.31 19.43
CA ASP A 2 1.67 7.43 18.59
C ASP A 2 1.03 8.23 17.46
N ILE A 3 1.33 7.83 16.22
CA ILE A 3 0.86 8.51 15.01
C ILE A 3 -0.60 8.13 14.69
N ASN A 4 -1.20 7.23 15.48
CA ASN A 4 -2.58 6.75 15.38
C ASN A 4 -3.41 7.07 16.64
N ASP A 5 -3.07 8.13 17.37
CA ASP A 5 -3.92 8.57 18.49
C ASP A 5 -5.26 9.13 17.96
N SER A 6 -6.26 8.26 17.96
CA SER A 6 -7.64 8.59 17.57
C SER A 6 -8.25 9.72 18.41
N ALA A 7 -7.74 9.96 19.62
CA ALA A 7 -8.16 11.09 20.45
C ALA A 7 -7.59 12.42 19.90
N GLY A 8 -6.33 12.43 19.47
CA GLY A 8 -5.70 13.61 18.87
C GLY A 8 -6.35 14.03 17.54
N ILE A 9 -6.76 13.06 16.71
CA ILE A 9 -7.47 13.35 15.46
C ILE A 9 -8.86 13.94 15.74
N ARG A 10 -9.57 13.44 16.76
CA ARG A 10 -10.87 14.02 17.17
C ARG A 10 -10.72 15.44 17.70
N ALA A 11 -9.70 15.69 18.52
CA ALA A 11 -9.42 17.05 19.02
C ALA A 11 -9.11 18.04 17.88
N LEU A 12 -8.37 17.60 16.84
CA LEU A 12 -8.10 18.41 15.66
C LEU A 12 -9.35 18.70 14.82
N LEU A 13 -10.25 17.72 14.66
CA LEU A 13 -11.51 17.90 13.93
C LEU A 13 -12.46 18.85 14.68
N GLU A 14 -12.56 18.72 16.00
CA GLU A 14 -13.36 19.61 16.85
C GLU A 14 -12.80 21.05 16.86
N GLN A 15 -11.47 21.19 16.81
CA GLN A 15 -10.80 22.48 16.66
C GLN A 15 -11.03 23.11 15.26
N LEU A 16 -11.17 22.28 14.23
CA LEU A 16 -11.49 22.74 12.87
C LEU A 16 -12.96 23.19 12.75
N GLU A 17 -13.88 22.47 13.39
CA GLU A 17 -15.31 22.78 13.43
C GLU A 17 -15.60 24.09 14.19
N THR A 18 -14.83 24.35 15.24
CA THR A 18 -14.91 25.61 16.04
C THR A 18 -14.14 26.78 15.41
N SER A 19 -13.37 26.56 14.34
CA SER A 19 -12.60 27.60 13.69
C SER A 19 -13.47 28.47 12.77
N GLN A 20 -13.53 29.78 13.07
CA GLN A 20 -14.25 30.79 12.29
C GLN A 20 -13.85 30.78 10.80
N ALA A 21 -12.58 30.48 10.52
CA ALA A 21 -12.05 30.45 9.15
C ALA A 21 -12.71 29.38 8.26
N TRP A 22 -13.20 28.27 8.85
CA TRP A 22 -13.89 27.21 8.13
C TRP A 22 -15.39 27.51 7.95
N GLN A 23 -16.01 28.16 8.95
CA GLN A 23 -17.40 28.60 8.86
C GLN A 23 -17.61 29.62 7.72
N ASP A 24 -16.68 30.56 7.54
CA ASP A 24 -16.76 31.57 6.46
C ASP A 24 -16.69 30.93 5.06
N THR A 25 -15.95 29.83 4.90
CA THR A 25 -15.82 29.13 3.60
C THR A 25 -17.06 28.30 3.26
N VAL A 26 -17.65 27.65 4.26
CA VAL A 26 -18.87 26.83 4.09
C VAL A 26 -20.11 27.71 3.93
N ALA A 27 -20.21 28.81 4.69
CA ALA A 27 -21.31 29.76 4.58
C ALA A 27 -21.30 30.53 3.23
N SER A 28 -20.11 30.76 2.65
CA SER A 28 -19.98 31.42 1.34
C SER A 28 -20.31 30.52 0.14
N SER A 29 -20.65 29.24 0.38
CA SER A 29 -20.93 28.25 -0.67
C SER A 29 -22.43 27.96 -0.83
N HIS A 30 -23.28 28.99 -0.82
CA HIS A 30 -24.71 28.87 -1.15
C HIS A 30 -25.05 29.72 -2.39
N PRO A 31 -25.38 29.11 -3.54
CA PRO A 31 -25.75 29.85 -4.74
C PRO A 31 -27.27 30.04 -4.77
N ASN A 32 -27.75 31.25 -4.48
CA ASN A 32 -29.13 31.61 -4.78
C ASN A 32 -29.25 33.14 -4.99
N ASP A 33 -29.13 33.59 -6.24
CA ASP A 33 -30.12 34.43 -6.96
C ASP A 33 -29.61 34.93 -8.33
N PRO A 34 -30.50 35.38 -9.26
CA PRO A 34 -30.39 35.14 -10.70
C PRO A 34 -30.25 36.46 -11.52
N PRO A 35 -30.65 36.52 -12.81
CA PRO A 35 -29.81 36.98 -13.91
C PRO A 35 -29.94 38.48 -14.22
N HIS A 36 -28.82 39.14 -14.55
CA HIS A 36 -28.84 40.44 -15.24
C HIS A 36 -28.39 40.29 -16.70
N THR A 37 -29.38 40.47 -17.56
CA THR A 37 -29.33 40.70 -19.01
C THR A 37 -28.67 42.04 -19.33
N VAL A 38 -27.67 42.04 -20.22
CA VAL A 38 -27.38 43.15 -21.16
C VAL A 38 -26.64 42.62 -22.38
N ASP A 39 -26.95 43.27 -23.50
CA ASP A 39 -26.89 42.89 -24.91
C ASP A 39 -25.48 42.89 -25.57
N PRO A 40 -25.37 42.45 -26.86
CA PRO A 40 -24.14 42.07 -27.52
C PRO A 40 -23.52 43.19 -28.38
N SER A 41 -22.19 43.21 -28.44
CA SER A 41 -21.48 43.52 -29.69
C SER A 41 -19.99 43.31 -29.56
N SER A 42 -19.41 42.90 -30.69
CA SER A 42 -17.98 42.84 -31.02
C SER A 42 -17.25 41.51 -30.77
N ALA A 43 -17.38 40.64 -31.78
CA ALA A 43 -16.30 39.75 -32.23
C ALA A 43 -15.13 40.61 -32.81
N PRO A 44 -13.87 40.11 -32.94
CA PRO A 44 -13.55 38.85 -33.63
C PRO A 44 -12.47 37.94 -33.01
N SER A 45 -12.67 36.63 -33.21
CA SER A 45 -11.70 35.62 -33.70
C SER A 45 -10.26 35.59 -33.15
N VAL A 46 -9.92 34.61 -32.28
CA VAL A 46 -8.64 33.86 -32.28
C VAL A 46 -8.80 32.46 -31.63
N ALA A 47 -8.52 31.41 -32.43
CA ALA A 47 -7.99 30.05 -32.16
C ALA A 47 -8.47 29.15 -30.99
N PRO A 48 -8.60 27.81 -31.21
CA PRO A 48 -9.10 26.85 -30.22
C PRO A 48 -8.03 26.44 -29.18
N PRO A 49 -8.44 26.03 -27.96
CA PRO A 49 -7.50 25.49 -26.98
C PRO A 49 -6.99 24.12 -27.44
N LEU A 50 -5.67 23.97 -27.48
CA LEU A 50 -4.96 22.72 -27.70
C LEU A 50 -5.41 21.67 -26.68
N SER A 51 -6.22 20.72 -27.16
CA SER A 51 -6.70 19.58 -26.38
C SER A 51 -5.57 18.60 -26.12
N VAL A 52 -5.38 18.26 -24.84
CA VAL A 52 -4.37 17.30 -24.32
C VAL A 52 -4.47 15.93 -25.01
N ALA A 53 -5.64 15.60 -25.60
CA ALA A 53 -5.83 14.38 -26.37
C ALA A 53 -4.92 14.27 -27.61
N ALA A 54 -4.54 15.39 -28.24
CA ALA A 54 -3.69 15.37 -29.44
C ALA A 54 -2.21 15.00 -29.14
N LEU A 55 -1.74 15.24 -27.91
CA LEU A 55 -0.38 14.89 -27.48
C LEU A 55 -0.24 13.40 -27.12
N LEU A 56 -1.31 12.76 -26.64
CA LEU A 56 -1.28 11.33 -26.29
C LEU A 56 -1.28 10.41 -27.52
N SER A 57 -1.84 10.85 -28.65
CA SER A 57 -1.76 10.11 -29.91
C SER A 57 -0.35 10.07 -30.52
N GLN A 58 0.60 10.85 -30.03
CA GLN A 58 1.95 10.94 -30.59
C GLN A 58 2.99 10.07 -29.89
N LEU A 59 2.62 9.33 -28.84
CA LEU A 59 3.53 8.47 -28.06
C LEU A 59 3.36 6.96 -28.29
N GLN A 60 2.48 6.54 -29.22
CA GLN A 60 2.21 5.12 -29.49
C GLN A 60 2.90 4.54 -30.74
N THR A 61 3.80 5.29 -31.39
CA THR A 61 4.58 4.78 -32.53
C THR A 61 6.05 4.64 -32.15
N GLY A 62 6.49 3.41 -31.84
CA GLY A 62 7.93 3.11 -31.77
C GLY A 62 8.28 1.73 -31.22
N SER A 63 8.63 0.83 -32.14
CA SER A 63 9.64 -0.23 -32.00
C SER A 63 9.18 -1.65 -31.63
N GLN A 64 8.70 -2.35 -32.68
CA GLN A 64 9.08 -3.74 -32.95
C GLN A 64 10.58 -3.81 -33.29
N SER A 65 11.28 -4.83 -32.79
CA SER A 65 12.45 -5.38 -33.49
C SER A 65 12.49 -6.90 -33.30
N GLU A 66 12.27 -7.51 -34.46
CA GLU A 66 12.35 -8.89 -34.88
C GLU A 66 13.83 -9.29 -35.00
N ILE A 67 14.24 -10.40 -34.38
CA ILE A 67 15.36 -11.22 -34.88
C ILE A 67 14.98 -12.68 -34.66
N ALA A 68 14.57 -13.33 -35.73
CA ALA A 68 14.69 -14.76 -35.91
C ALA A 68 15.85 -15.00 -36.89
N ASP A 69 16.79 -15.87 -36.55
CA ASP A 69 17.27 -16.83 -37.53
C ASP A 69 17.84 -18.08 -36.87
N ILE A 70 17.64 -19.18 -37.59
CA ILE A 70 17.75 -20.58 -37.21
C ILE A 70 19.07 -21.11 -37.78
N GLN A 71 19.81 -21.93 -37.03
CA GLN A 71 20.70 -22.90 -37.68
C GLN A 71 20.80 -24.24 -36.93
N SER A 72 20.44 -25.27 -37.67
CA SER A 72 20.27 -26.68 -37.35
C SER A 72 21.59 -27.45 -37.28
N ASN A 73 21.71 -28.50 -36.43
CA ASN A 73 21.77 -29.91 -36.84
C ASN A 73 22.02 -30.93 -35.68
N PRO A 74 21.82 -32.26 -35.90
CA PRO A 74 21.31 -33.22 -34.92
C PRO A 74 22.35 -34.25 -34.43
N VAL A 75 22.08 -34.96 -33.31
CA VAL A 75 22.49 -36.37 -33.16
C VAL A 75 21.82 -37.10 -31.98
N ALA A 76 21.34 -38.31 -32.29
CA ALA A 76 21.18 -39.53 -31.47
C ALA A 76 20.27 -39.60 -30.22
N THR A 77 19.22 -40.43 -30.39
CA THR A 77 18.61 -41.35 -29.41
C THR A 77 19.65 -42.29 -28.76
N PRO A 78 19.46 -42.77 -27.51
CA PRO A 78 18.58 -43.92 -27.27
C PRO A 78 17.77 -43.94 -25.95
N SER A 79 16.69 -44.70 -25.99
CA SER A 79 15.84 -45.20 -24.91
C SER A 79 16.62 -45.69 -23.67
N HIS A 80 16.10 -45.41 -22.48
CA HIS A 80 15.97 -46.42 -21.43
C HIS A 80 14.78 -46.09 -20.52
N ALA A 81 13.80 -47.00 -20.56
CA ALA A 81 12.73 -47.10 -19.60
C ALA A 81 13.29 -47.53 -18.25
N LEU A 82 12.89 -46.87 -17.15
CA LEU A 82 12.60 -47.53 -15.88
C LEU A 82 11.44 -46.79 -15.20
N GLN A 83 10.31 -47.50 -15.18
CA GLN A 83 9.16 -47.25 -14.35
C GLN A 83 9.60 -47.27 -12.89
N SER A 84 9.40 -46.17 -12.18
CA SER A 84 9.29 -46.16 -10.72
C SER A 84 7.93 -45.56 -10.38
N SER A 85 6.96 -46.46 -10.30
CA SER A 85 5.65 -46.23 -9.73
C SER A 85 5.79 -45.94 -8.24
N LEU A 86 5.93 -44.67 -7.88
CA LEU A 86 5.58 -44.20 -6.54
C LEU A 86 4.09 -43.88 -6.53
N SER A 87 3.32 -44.81 -5.98
CA SER A 87 1.92 -44.61 -5.60
C SER A 87 1.84 -43.50 -4.55
N ILE A 88 1.75 -42.25 -5.00
CA ILE A 88 1.34 -41.14 -4.16
C ILE A 88 -0.16 -41.36 -3.92
N SER A 89 -0.47 -41.96 -2.78
CA SER A 89 -1.83 -42.04 -2.25
C SER A 89 -2.32 -40.60 -2.03
N SER A 90 -3.04 -40.06 -3.00
CA SER A 90 -3.70 -38.76 -2.90
C SER A 90 -4.89 -38.93 -1.96
N VAL A 91 -4.62 -38.81 -0.65
CA VAL A 91 -5.66 -38.66 0.36
C VAL A 91 -6.39 -37.35 0.04
N PRO A 92 -7.72 -37.35 -0.18
CA PRO A 92 -8.47 -36.11 -0.31
C PRO A 92 -8.45 -35.42 1.05
N ARG A 93 -7.65 -34.37 1.17
CA ARG A 93 -7.64 -33.48 2.34
C ARG A 93 -8.94 -32.67 2.28
N GLU A 94 -9.93 -33.04 3.08
CA GLU A 94 -11.16 -32.28 3.35
C GLU A 94 -10.85 -30.93 4.03
N VAL A 95 -10.20 -29.99 3.33
CA VAL A 95 -9.82 -28.67 3.88
C VAL A 95 -10.78 -27.56 3.42
N ASP A 96 -11.73 -27.86 2.54
CA ASP A 96 -12.65 -26.84 1.99
C ASP A 96 -13.74 -26.42 2.97
N GLY A 97 -14.08 -27.25 3.97
CA GLY A 97 -15.13 -26.93 4.95
C GLY A 97 -14.74 -25.84 5.96
N GLN A 98 -13.45 -25.68 6.24
CA GLN A 98 -12.99 -24.72 7.27
C GLN A 98 -12.80 -23.31 6.71
N ARG A 99 -12.58 -23.12 5.41
CA ARG A 99 -12.30 -21.79 4.82
C ARG A 99 -13.52 -20.88 4.67
N SER A 100 -14.72 -21.38 4.98
CA SER A 100 -15.98 -20.65 4.83
C SER A 100 -16.80 -20.60 6.13
N LEU A 101 -16.13 -20.38 7.26
CA LEU A 101 -16.84 -20.10 8.52
C LEU A 101 -17.28 -18.64 8.54
N THR A 102 -18.55 -18.42 8.86
CA THR A 102 -19.08 -17.07 9.13
C THR A 102 -18.50 -16.53 10.43
N PHE A 103 -18.52 -15.20 10.60
CA PHE A 103 -18.08 -14.55 11.84
C PHE A 103 -18.71 -15.17 13.10
N GLN A 104 -20.03 -15.44 13.07
CA GLN A 104 -20.74 -16.04 14.21
C GLN A 104 -20.27 -17.47 14.52
N GLN A 105 -19.87 -18.24 13.51
CA GLN A 105 -19.36 -19.60 13.69
C GLN A 105 -17.89 -19.60 14.12
N ALA A 106 -17.11 -18.57 13.75
CA ALA A 106 -15.72 -18.45 14.14
C ALA A 106 -15.55 -18.10 15.62
N LEU A 107 -16.46 -17.32 16.22
CA LEU A 107 -16.33 -16.87 17.61
C LEU A 107 -16.24 -18.00 18.66
N PRO A 108 -17.13 -19.01 18.67
CA PRO A 108 -17.01 -20.14 19.60
C PRO A 108 -15.72 -20.93 19.41
N LEU A 109 -15.26 -21.07 18.16
CA LEU A 109 -14.01 -21.75 17.85
C LEU A 109 -12.81 -20.97 18.40
N ILE A 110 -12.79 -19.64 18.19
CA ILE A 110 -11.76 -18.77 18.74
C ILE A 110 -11.76 -18.80 20.27
N ALA A 111 -12.93 -18.77 20.91
CA ALA A 111 -13.05 -18.88 22.37
C ALA A 111 -12.57 -20.25 22.90
N SER A 112 -12.77 -21.32 22.13
CA SER A 112 -12.21 -22.64 22.49
C SER A 112 -10.69 -22.69 22.31
N GLN A 113 -10.17 -22.02 21.27
CA GLN A 113 -8.74 -21.94 20.99
C GLN A 113 -8.00 -21.02 21.95
N SER A 114 -8.63 -19.98 22.49
CA SER A 114 -7.98 -19.07 23.46
C SER A 114 -7.63 -19.74 24.79
N ALA A 115 -8.28 -20.86 25.11
CA ALA A 115 -7.89 -21.70 26.25
C ALA A 115 -6.61 -22.53 25.99
N ASN A 116 -6.15 -22.62 24.74
CA ASN A 116 -4.95 -23.35 24.38
C ASN A 116 -3.69 -22.46 24.52
N PRO A 117 -2.71 -22.82 25.38
CA PRO A 117 -1.51 -22.01 25.58
C PRO A 117 -0.66 -21.87 24.31
N ILE A 118 -0.63 -22.90 23.45
CA ILE A 118 0.15 -22.89 22.20
C ILE A 118 -0.39 -21.82 21.25
N PHE A 119 -1.71 -21.65 21.19
CA PHE A 119 -2.35 -20.63 20.37
C PHE A 119 -1.98 -19.22 20.84
N CYS A 120 -2.05 -18.98 22.15
CA CYS A 120 -1.67 -17.70 22.75
C CYS A 120 -0.18 -17.38 22.56
N GLU A 121 0.71 -18.37 22.71
CA GLU A 121 2.14 -18.20 22.42
C GLU A 121 2.41 -17.88 20.95
N THR A 122 1.70 -18.56 20.05
CA THR A 122 1.80 -18.31 18.60
C THR A 122 1.36 -16.88 18.26
N LEU A 123 0.23 -16.42 18.80
CA LEU A 123 -0.23 -15.03 18.60
C LEU A 123 0.76 -14.00 19.15
N LYS A 124 1.32 -14.24 20.35
CA LYS A 124 2.35 -13.37 20.93
C LYS A 124 3.60 -13.30 20.04
N SER A 125 4.02 -14.44 19.48
CA SER A 125 5.15 -14.47 18.52
C SER A 125 4.83 -13.67 17.26
N MET A 126 3.66 -13.88 16.65
CA MET A 126 3.24 -13.13 15.46
C MET A 126 3.19 -11.62 15.70
N LYS A 127 2.69 -11.20 16.87
CA LYS A 127 2.65 -9.78 17.23
C LYS A 127 4.06 -9.20 17.38
N LYS A 128 4.98 -9.93 18.02
CA LYS A 128 6.38 -9.53 18.13
C LYS A 128 7.04 -9.43 16.75
N GLU A 129 6.78 -10.37 15.84
CA GLU A 129 7.28 -10.32 14.46
C GLU A 129 6.76 -9.08 13.72
N GLN A 130 5.48 -8.77 13.87
CA GLN A 130 4.89 -7.54 13.33
C GLN A 130 5.56 -6.28 13.90
N ASP A 131 5.73 -6.18 15.22
CA ASP A 131 6.36 -5.02 15.86
C ASP A 131 7.80 -4.81 15.38
N VAL A 132 8.56 -5.90 15.22
CA VAL A 132 9.92 -5.85 14.68
C VAL A 132 9.92 -5.36 13.24
N LEU A 133 9.00 -5.83 12.40
CA LEU A 133 8.88 -5.38 11.02
C LEU A 133 8.51 -3.89 10.95
N GLU A 134 7.49 -3.48 11.71
CA GLU A 134 7.03 -2.08 11.77
C GLU A 134 8.15 -1.15 12.22
N MET A 135 8.86 -1.51 13.30
CA MET A 135 10.01 -0.74 13.79
C MET A 135 11.10 -0.63 12.71
N LYS A 136 11.42 -1.73 12.03
CA LYS A 136 12.43 -1.74 10.95
C LYS A 136 12.02 -0.83 9.80
N LEU A 137 10.81 -0.98 9.26
CA LEU A 137 10.32 -0.17 8.14
C LEU A 137 10.21 1.31 8.52
N SER A 138 9.81 1.61 9.76
CA SER A 138 9.78 2.98 10.30
C SER A 138 11.18 3.59 10.37
N ASN A 139 12.17 2.84 10.85
CA ASN A 139 13.56 3.29 10.90
C ASN A 139 14.15 3.52 9.50
N GLU A 140 13.89 2.62 8.56
CA GLU A 140 14.33 2.77 7.17
C GLU A 140 13.71 4.01 6.50
N ARG A 141 12.40 4.25 6.70
CA ARG A 141 11.73 5.47 6.23
C ARG A 141 12.34 6.74 6.83
N LYS A 142 12.63 6.74 8.14
CA LYS A 142 13.32 7.87 8.80
C LYS A 142 14.72 8.09 8.25
N ALA A 143 15.44 7.02 7.92
CA ALA A 143 16.77 7.12 7.32
C ALA A 143 16.72 7.79 5.93
N ILE A 144 15.71 7.49 5.11
CA ILE A 144 15.49 8.19 3.83
C ILE A 144 15.28 9.69 4.07
N LEU A 145 14.42 10.07 5.02
CA LEU A 145 14.17 11.47 5.34
C LEU A 145 15.43 12.19 5.85
N SER A 146 16.15 11.58 6.79
CA SER A 146 17.38 12.14 7.34
C SER A 146 18.48 12.32 6.28
N LYS A 147 18.59 11.38 5.33
CA LYS A 147 19.48 11.50 4.17
C LYS A 147 19.18 12.74 3.34
N TYR A 148 17.92 13.06 3.07
CA TYR A 148 17.57 14.25 2.29
C TYR A 148 17.62 15.54 3.11
N GLU A 149 17.32 15.48 4.40
CA GLU A 149 17.56 16.59 5.32
C GLU A 149 19.04 17.01 5.29
N ALA A 150 19.96 16.05 5.36
CA ALA A 150 21.39 16.31 5.24
C ALA A 150 21.75 16.96 3.90
N ARG A 151 21.14 16.51 2.79
CA ARG A 151 21.33 17.13 1.46
C ARG A 151 20.83 18.58 1.41
N VAL A 152 19.67 18.85 2.03
CA VAL A 152 19.13 20.21 2.15
C VAL A 152 20.08 21.10 2.97
N GLN A 153 20.65 20.60 4.07
CA GLN A 153 21.61 21.37 4.87
C GLN A 153 22.89 21.70 4.10
N VAL A 154 23.39 20.75 3.29
CA VAL A 154 24.54 21.00 2.40
C VAL A 154 24.21 22.06 1.35
N ALA A 155 23.04 21.95 0.68
CA ALA A 155 22.59 22.94 -0.30
C ALA A 155 22.41 24.32 0.34
N LYS A 156 21.83 24.38 1.54
CA LYS A 156 21.67 25.61 2.33
C LYS A 156 23.03 26.25 2.67
N THR A 157 23.99 25.45 3.11
CA THR A 157 25.34 25.92 3.44
C THR A 157 26.03 26.46 2.19
N LYS A 158 25.96 25.73 1.08
CA LYS A 158 26.51 26.17 -0.22
C LYS A 158 25.90 27.48 -0.69
N ALA A 159 24.58 27.60 -0.63
CA ALA A 159 23.87 28.81 -1.01
C ALA A 159 24.31 29.99 -0.12
N SER A 160 24.34 29.78 1.20
CA SER A 160 24.82 30.78 2.16
C SER A 160 26.25 31.24 1.88
N MET A 161 27.15 30.35 1.46
CA MET A 161 28.54 30.72 1.10
C MET A 161 28.63 31.57 -0.16
N ILE A 162 27.72 31.38 -1.12
CA ILE A 162 27.66 32.14 -2.38
C ILE A 162 26.91 33.48 -2.17
N GLY A 163 26.24 33.64 -1.03
CA GLY A 163 25.37 34.79 -0.77
C GLY A 163 24.04 34.74 -1.53
N SER A 164 23.70 33.57 -2.09
CA SER A 164 22.41 33.31 -2.71
C SER A 164 21.57 32.38 -1.83
N GLY A 165 20.24 32.48 -1.90
CA GLY A 165 19.37 31.46 -1.30
C GLY A 165 19.40 30.15 -2.10
N ILE A 166 18.85 29.06 -1.56
CA ILE A 166 18.62 27.84 -2.34
C ILE A 166 17.73 28.21 -3.53
N SER A 167 18.14 27.81 -4.73
CA SER A 167 17.36 28.05 -5.94
C SER A 167 16.04 27.28 -5.88
N ARG A 168 14.95 27.89 -6.36
CA ARG A 168 13.64 27.22 -6.47
C ARG A 168 13.75 25.89 -7.22
N HIS A 169 14.57 25.85 -8.28
CA HIS A 169 14.77 24.63 -9.05
C HIS A 169 15.44 23.52 -8.21
N GLU A 170 16.46 23.87 -7.42
CA GLU A 170 17.16 22.94 -6.54
C GLU A 170 16.25 22.43 -5.42
N ALA A 171 15.44 23.30 -4.82
CA ALA A 171 14.46 22.93 -3.82
C ALA A 171 13.42 21.95 -4.38
N ASN A 172 12.86 22.23 -5.57
CA ASN A 172 11.93 21.33 -6.24
C ASN A 172 12.57 19.98 -6.57
N MET A 173 13.82 19.98 -7.05
CA MET A 173 14.56 18.75 -7.33
C MET A 173 14.75 17.86 -6.09
N LEU A 174 15.05 18.47 -4.93
CA LEU A 174 15.19 17.72 -3.67
C LEU A 174 13.84 17.16 -3.21
N LEU A 175 12.75 17.92 -3.35
CA LEU A 175 11.40 17.46 -3.03
C LEU A 175 10.98 16.28 -3.92
N ASP A 176 11.17 16.40 -5.23
CA ASP A 176 10.84 15.34 -6.19
C ASP A 176 11.65 14.06 -5.91
N ALA A 177 12.92 14.22 -5.54
CA ALA A 177 13.78 13.09 -5.19
C ALA A 177 13.32 12.37 -3.92
N VAL A 178 12.93 13.10 -2.87
CA VAL A 178 12.34 12.51 -1.64
C VAL A 178 11.06 11.75 -1.98
N ALA A 179 10.14 12.39 -2.71
CA ALA A 179 8.85 11.80 -3.05
C ALA A 179 9.03 10.52 -3.88
N LYS A 180 9.94 10.54 -4.86
CA LYS A 180 10.28 9.37 -5.68
C LYS A 180 10.88 8.24 -4.84
N GLU A 181 11.86 8.53 -3.98
CA GLU A 181 12.53 7.51 -3.18
C GLU A 181 11.59 6.89 -2.14
N LEU A 182 10.71 7.68 -1.50
CA LEU A 182 9.68 7.16 -0.59
C LEU A 182 8.68 6.27 -1.33
N LYS A 183 8.20 6.68 -2.50
CA LYS A 183 7.29 5.86 -3.31
C LYS A 183 7.93 4.54 -3.71
N GLN A 184 9.20 4.58 -4.12
CA GLN A 184 9.95 3.39 -4.48
C GLN A 184 10.14 2.47 -3.27
N PHE A 185 10.50 3.01 -2.12
CA PHE A 185 10.59 2.27 -0.86
C PHE A 185 9.27 1.57 -0.51
N ASP A 186 8.15 2.27 -0.65
CA ASP A 186 6.84 1.70 -0.33
C ASP A 186 6.48 0.53 -1.25
N VAL A 187 6.70 0.68 -2.56
CA VAL A 187 6.39 -0.34 -3.55
C VAL A 187 7.34 -1.54 -3.48
N GLU A 188 8.64 -1.30 -3.34
CA GLU A 188 9.66 -2.34 -3.46
C GLU A 188 10.02 -3.01 -2.13
N ARG A 189 9.81 -2.33 -1.00
CA ARG A 189 10.20 -2.83 0.33
C ARG A 189 9.01 -3.04 1.25
N VAL A 190 8.17 -2.02 1.43
CA VAL A 190 7.08 -2.07 2.42
C VAL A 190 6.03 -3.10 2.01
N LEU A 191 5.45 -2.99 0.80
CA LEU A 191 4.38 -3.89 0.36
C LEU A 191 4.82 -5.37 0.36
N PRO A 192 5.96 -5.76 -0.25
CA PRO A 192 6.36 -7.16 -0.27
C PRO A 192 6.68 -7.72 1.12
N ALA A 193 7.23 -6.90 2.03
CA ALA A 193 7.52 -7.34 3.39
C ALA A 193 6.23 -7.57 4.19
N TRP A 194 5.22 -6.71 4.03
CA TRP A 194 3.91 -6.90 4.64
C TRP A 194 3.17 -8.11 4.08
N ASP A 195 3.18 -8.29 2.75
CA ASP A 195 2.57 -9.46 2.11
C ASP A 195 3.23 -10.76 2.60
N GLY A 196 4.56 -10.78 2.70
CA GLY A 196 5.32 -11.91 3.24
C GLY A 196 4.97 -12.21 4.70
N LEU A 197 4.90 -11.19 5.56
CA LEU A 197 4.50 -11.36 6.96
C LEU A 197 3.06 -11.89 7.08
N ALA A 198 2.14 -11.33 6.30
CA ALA A 198 0.75 -11.76 6.31
C ALA A 198 0.60 -13.24 5.89
N LEU A 199 1.37 -13.68 4.89
CA LEU A 199 1.39 -15.09 4.46
C LEU A 199 1.97 -16.00 5.55
N GLN A 200 3.05 -15.60 6.21
CA GLN A 200 3.64 -16.35 7.33
C GLN A 200 2.66 -16.45 8.51
N GLN A 201 1.97 -15.36 8.85
CA GLN A 201 0.95 -15.35 9.90
C GLN A 201 -0.24 -16.26 9.55
N GLN A 202 -0.71 -16.24 8.30
CA GLN A 202 -1.74 -17.15 7.84
C GLN A 202 -1.29 -18.61 7.97
N GLU A 203 -0.08 -18.95 7.51
CA GLU A 203 0.45 -20.31 7.61
C GLU A 203 0.54 -20.78 9.06
N ALA A 204 1.08 -19.96 9.95
CA ALA A 204 1.19 -20.32 11.36
C ALA A 204 -0.18 -20.42 12.07
N LEU A 205 -1.16 -19.59 11.70
CA LEU A 205 -2.54 -19.75 12.17
C LEU A 205 -3.19 -21.05 11.66
N ALA A 206 -2.95 -21.40 10.40
CA ALA A 206 -3.43 -22.65 9.82
C ALA A 206 -2.83 -23.89 10.54
N GLN A 207 -1.57 -23.82 10.96
CA GLN A 207 -0.92 -24.89 11.74
C GLN A 207 -1.57 -25.10 13.11
N VAL A 208 -2.09 -24.05 13.73
CA VAL A 208 -2.84 -24.13 15.01
C VAL A 208 -4.33 -24.46 14.78
N GLY A 209 -4.71 -24.73 13.53
CA GLY A 209 -6.08 -25.11 13.16
C GLY A 209 -7.05 -23.94 13.14
N VAL A 210 -6.56 -22.70 13.10
CA VAL A 210 -7.39 -21.52 12.91
C VAL A 210 -7.75 -21.40 11.42
N PRO A 211 -9.04 -21.28 11.09
CA PRO A 211 -9.50 -21.02 9.74
C PRO A 211 -8.88 -19.75 9.14
N THR A 212 -7.98 -19.90 8.18
CA THR A 212 -7.42 -18.77 7.43
C THR A 212 -8.37 -18.38 6.31
N ILE A 213 -8.94 -17.18 6.41
CA ILE A 213 -9.77 -16.62 5.35
C ILE A 213 -8.85 -15.81 4.43
N THR A 214 -8.53 -16.34 3.26
CA THR A 214 -7.64 -15.70 2.28
C THR A 214 -8.39 -14.78 1.31
N ASP A 215 -9.72 -14.79 1.34
CA ASP A 215 -10.54 -14.02 0.40
C ASP A 215 -10.60 -12.54 0.78
N ALA A 216 -10.16 -11.69 -0.15
CA ALA A 216 -10.20 -10.23 0.02
C ALA A 216 -11.61 -9.66 0.26
N THR A 217 -12.66 -10.37 -0.18
CA THR A 217 -14.07 -10.00 0.02
C THR A 217 -14.52 -10.15 1.48
N LYS A 218 -13.86 -11.00 2.27
CA LYS A 218 -14.16 -11.26 3.69
C LYS A 218 -13.23 -10.52 4.66
N ARG A 219 -12.37 -9.62 4.14
CA ARG A 219 -11.40 -8.84 4.94
C ARG A 219 -12.05 -8.09 6.12
N LYS A 220 -13.26 -7.55 5.96
CA LYS A 220 -13.99 -6.88 7.05
C LYS A 220 -14.34 -7.83 8.21
N GLU A 221 -14.67 -9.08 7.92
CA GLU A 221 -14.97 -10.08 8.95
C GLU A 221 -13.69 -10.53 9.66
N GLN A 222 -12.62 -10.74 8.90
CA GLN A 222 -11.29 -11.03 9.44
C GLN A 222 -10.81 -9.92 10.38
N GLN A 223 -11.02 -8.65 10.03
CA GLN A 223 -10.63 -7.51 10.89
C GLN A 223 -11.38 -7.50 12.22
N LYS A 224 -12.68 -7.85 12.22
CA LYS A 224 -13.46 -7.99 13.46
C LYS A 224 -12.94 -9.13 14.32
N ILE A 225 -12.59 -10.27 13.72
CA ILE A 225 -11.98 -11.40 14.44
C ILE A 225 -10.66 -10.97 15.08
N MET A 226 -9.82 -10.23 14.33
CA MET A 226 -8.53 -9.77 14.83
C MET A 226 -8.69 -8.81 16.01
N GLN A 227 -9.66 -7.89 15.98
CA GLN A 227 -9.96 -7.01 17.13
C GLN A 227 -10.37 -7.80 18.38
N VAL A 228 -11.14 -8.88 18.22
CA VAL A 228 -11.51 -9.75 19.35
C VAL A 228 -10.27 -10.46 19.90
N LEU A 229 -9.39 -10.95 19.02
CA LEU A 229 -8.13 -11.59 19.42
C LEU A 229 -7.20 -10.61 20.14
N GLU A 230 -7.08 -9.37 19.66
CA GLU A 230 -6.31 -8.31 20.32
C GLU A 230 -6.85 -8.02 21.73
N GLY A 231 -8.16 -7.95 21.91
CA GLY A 231 -8.79 -7.78 23.23
C GLY A 231 -8.54 -8.94 24.20
N LEU A 232 -8.23 -10.14 23.70
CA LEU A 232 -7.88 -11.31 24.52
C LEU A 232 -6.39 -11.34 24.91
N MET A 233 -5.55 -10.54 24.26
CA MET A 233 -4.09 -10.49 24.51
C MET A 233 -3.67 -9.40 25.51
N VAL A 234 -4.61 -8.57 25.97
CA VAL A 234 -4.42 -7.56 27.04
C VAL A 234 -4.45 -8.24 28.41
#